data_AF-C3YLA1-F1
#
_entry.id   AF-C3YLA1-F1
#
_cell.length_a   1.000
_cell.length_b   1.000
_cell.length_c   1.000
_cell.angle_alpha   90.00
_cell.angle_beta   90.00
_cell.angle_gamma   90.00
#
_symmetry.space_group_name_H-M   'P 1'
#
loop_
_entity.id
_entity.type
_entity.pdbx_description
1 polymer ?
#
loop_
_entity_poly.entity_id
_entity_poly.type
_entity_poly.pdbx_seq_one_letter_code
_entity_poly.pdbx_strand_id
1 'polypeptide(L)'
;MCTNINMNDLITIHHEMGHIEYYLQYKHQPVPFREGANPGFHEAVGDLLALSVSTPRHLQSIDLLDNVGDDNESDINFLMSMALQKIAFLPFGYLVDQWRWAVFNGSITPATYNQEWWKLRTRYQGIVPPIPRNNAKDFDPGCKYHIPYNTPYIRSASR
;
A
#
# COMPACT_ATOMS: atom_id res chain seq x y z
N MET A 1 3.61 -7.67 -12.97
CA MET A 1 2.45 -6.78 -13.17
C MET A 1 1.68 -7.25 -14.41
N CYS A 2 0.36 -7.39 -14.34
CA CYS A 2 -0.50 -7.68 -15.50
C CYS A 2 -1.22 -6.38 -15.90
N THR A 3 -0.51 -5.52 -16.63
CA THR A 3 -0.89 -4.13 -16.90
C THR A 3 -2.13 -4.01 -17.78
N ASN A 4 -3.05 -3.12 -17.39
CA ASN A 4 -4.17 -2.66 -18.21
C ASN A 4 -4.03 -1.16 -18.50
N ILE A 5 -4.81 -0.67 -19.46
CA ILE A 5 -4.80 0.75 -19.85
C ILE A 5 -5.72 1.53 -18.90
N ASN A 6 -5.19 2.00 -17.78
CA ASN A 6 -5.89 2.87 -16.83
C ASN A 6 -4.89 3.67 -15.97
N MET A 7 -5.40 4.69 -15.27
CA MET A 7 -4.60 5.59 -14.42
C MET A 7 -3.91 4.85 -13.25
N ASN A 8 -4.57 3.87 -12.64
CA ASN A 8 -4.01 3.14 -11.51
C ASN A 8 -2.76 2.34 -11.93
N ASP A 9 -2.83 1.69 -13.09
CA ASP A 9 -1.70 0.93 -13.63
C ASP A 9 -0.60 1.86 -14.14
N LEU A 10 -0.91 3.05 -14.68
CA LEU A 10 0.10 4.06 -15.01
C LEU A 10 0.90 4.49 -13.77
N ILE A 11 0.22 4.80 -12.66
CA ILE A 11 0.85 5.16 -11.39
C ILE A 11 1.66 3.97 -10.84
N THR A 12 1.10 2.77 -10.90
CA THR A 12 1.76 1.54 -10.41
C THR A 12 3.03 1.24 -11.21
N ILE A 13 3.02 1.40 -12.53
CA ILE A 13 4.24 1.24 -13.35
C ILE A 13 5.36 2.16 -12.88
N HIS A 14 5.05 3.44 -12.59
CA HIS A 14 6.05 4.38 -12.11
C HIS A 14 6.56 4.03 -10.71
N HIS A 15 5.68 3.54 -9.83
CA HIS A 15 6.09 3.00 -8.53
C HIS A 15 7.07 1.83 -8.69
N GLU A 16 6.73 0.82 -9.50
CA GLU A 16 7.57 -0.35 -9.74
C GLU A 16 8.88 0.01 -10.47
N MET A 17 8.85 0.97 -11.39
CA MET A 17 10.04 1.49 -12.06
C MET A 17 10.96 2.22 -11.08
N GLY A 18 10.41 2.87 -10.05
CA GLY A 18 11.18 3.42 -8.94
C GLY A 18 12.03 2.38 -8.21
N HIS A 19 11.48 1.18 -8.00
CA HIS A 19 12.25 0.05 -7.45
C HIS A 19 13.39 -0.35 -8.38
N ILE A 20 13.12 -0.43 -9.70
CA ILE A 20 14.16 -0.74 -10.70
C ILE A 20 15.28 0.30 -10.70
N GLU A 21 14.94 1.59 -10.71
CA GLU A 21 15.93 2.66 -10.63
C GLU A 21 16.75 2.55 -9.35
N TYR A 22 16.11 2.26 -8.21
CA TYR A 22 16.82 2.07 -6.96
C TYR A 22 17.81 0.88 -7.03
N TYR A 23 17.40 -0.26 -7.60
CA TYR A 23 18.30 -1.40 -7.87
C TYR A 23 19.51 -1.00 -8.73
N LEU A 24 19.28 -0.19 -9.77
CA LEU A 24 20.34 0.27 -10.68
C LEU A 24 21.35 1.17 -9.96
N GLN A 25 20.90 2.04 -9.04
CA GLN A 25 21.78 2.96 -8.32
C GLN A 25 22.77 2.25 -7.39
N TYR A 26 22.34 1.19 -6.68
CA TYR A 26 23.23 0.45 -5.79
C TYR A 26 23.83 -0.83 -6.38
N LYS A 27 23.69 -1.07 -7.70
CA LYS A 27 24.18 -2.30 -8.37
C LYS A 27 25.68 -2.56 -8.20
N HIS A 28 26.46 -1.54 -7.88
CA HIS A 28 27.91 -1.64 -7.68
C HIS A 28 28.32 -1.98 -6.23
N GLN A 29 27.40 -1.91 -5.27
CA GLN A 29 27.68 -2.27 -3.89
C GLN A 29 27.94 -3.79 -3.76
N PRO A 30 28.65 -4.25 -2.72
CA PRO A 30 28.70 -5.67 -2.36
C PRO A 30 27.29 -6.23 -2.17
N VAL A 31 27.06 -7.49 -2.53
CA VAL A 31 25.72 -8.13 -2.48
C VAL A 31 24.97 -7.90 -1.16
N PRO A 32 25.61 -7.99 0.03
CA PRO A 32 24.91 -7.73 1.30
C PRO A 32 24.38 -6.30 1.49
N PHE A 33 24.82 -5.33 0.67
CA PHE A 33 24.44 -3.92 0.76
C PHE A 33 23.56 -3.49 -0.44
N ARG A 34 23.04 -4.43 -1.23
CA ARG A 34 22.14 -4.16 -2.37
C ARG A 34 20.67 -4.22 -1.94
N GLU A 35 20.34 -3.47 -0.89
CA GLU A 35 18.96 -3.29 -0.41
C GLU A 35 18.75 -1.82 0.00
N GLY A 36 17.50 -1.43 0.23
CA GLY A 36 17.21 -0.11 0.82
C GLY A 36 17.80 0.01 2.23
N ALA A 37 18.04 1.23 2.70
CA ALA A 37 18.58 1.48 4.04
C ALA A 37 17.73 0.82 5.16
N ASN A 38 16.42 0.72 4.92
CA ASN A 38 15.50 -0.19 5.60
C ASN A 38 14.35 -0.52 4.62
N PRO A 39 13.47 -1.50 4.94
CA PRO A 39 12.40 -1.91 4.04
C PRO A 39 11.43 -0.78 3.63
N GLY A 40 11.27 0.27 4.45
CA GLY A 40 10.42 1.43 4.14
C GLY A 40 11.00 2.35 3.07
N PHE A 41 12.34 2.46 2.99
CA PHE A 41 12.99 3.31 1.98
C PHE A 41 12.70 2.87 0.56
N HIS A 42 12.65 1.55 0.33
CA HIS A 42 12.42 1.01 -1.01
C HIS A 42 11.01 1.40 -1.51
N GLU A 43 10.00 1.16 -0.68
CA GLU A 43 8.61 1.56 -0.95
C GLU A 43 8.45 3.08 -1.10
N ALA A 44 9.14 3.88 -0.28
CA ALA A 44 9.07 5.33 -0.31
C ALA A 44 9.59 5.94 -1.63
N VAL A 45 10.65 5.37 -2.22
CA VAL A 45 11.18 5.83 -3.52
C VAL A 45 10.16 5.62 -4.64
N GLY A 46 9.54 4.43 -4.71
CA GLY A 46 8.48 4.16 -5.68
C GLY A 46 7.26 5.08 -5.48
N ASP A 47 6.83 5.26 -4.23
CA ASP A 47 5.68 6.12 -3.91
C ASP A 47 5.93 7.61 -4.23
N LEU A 48 7.17 8.10 -4.09
CA LEU A 48 7.54 9.47 -4.45
C LEU A 48 7.36 9.72 -5.95
N LEU A 49 7.82 8.79 -6.78
CA LEU A 49 7.66 8.88 -8.24
C LEU A 49 6.19 8.82 -8.63
N ALA A 50 5.43 7.89 -8.05
CA ALA A 50 3.99 7.78 -8.22
C ALA A 50 3.26 9.09 -7.85
N LEU A 51 3.66 9.75 -6.76
CA LEU A 51 3.10 11.03 -6.34
C LEU A 51 3.31 12.12 -7.40
N SER A 52 4.54 12.27 -7.90
CA SER A 52 4.85 13.26 -8.94
C SER A 52 4.04 13.01 -10.22
N VAL A 53 3.93 11.75 -10.64
CA VAL A 53 3.20 11.34 -11.86
C VAL A 53 1.70 11.58 -11.73
N SER A 54 1.15 11.46 -10.51
CA SER A 54 -0.28 11.65 -10.27
C SER A 54 -0.74 13.11 -10.31
N THR A 55 0.18 14.09 -10.38
CA THR A 55 -0.19 15.52 -10.33
C THR A 55 -0.86 15.99 -11.63
N PRO A 56 -1.91 16.85 -11.55
CA PRO A 56 -2.55 17.41 -12.75
C PRO A 56 -1.57 18.12 -13.69
N ARG A 57 -0.61 18.85 -13.13
CA ARG A 57 0.47 19.51 -13.90
C ARG A 57 1.31 18.50 -14.69
N HIS A 58 1.67 17.36 -14.09
CA HIS A 58 2.41 16.34 -14.82
C HIS A 58 1.56 15.71 -15.93
N LEU A 59 0.30 15.38 -15.65
CA LEU A 59 -0.62 14.80 -16.65
C LEU A 59 -0.84 15.72 -17.85
N GLN A 60 -0.92 17.03 -17.62
CA GLN A 60 -0.98 18.00 -18.71
C GLN A 60 0.30 18.02 -19.54
N SER A 61 1.48 17.90 -18.92
CA SER A 61 2.75 17.89 -19.65
C SER A 61 2.98 16.67 -20.54
N ILE A 62 2.19 15.61 -20.35
CA ILE A 62 2.23 14.37 -21.14
C ILE A 62 0.94 14.14 -21.95
N ASP A 63 0.15 15.20 -22.17
CA ASP A 63 -1.08 15.20 -22.98
C ASP A 63 -2.17 14.22 -22.50
N LEU A 64 -2.21 13.91 -21.21
CA LEU A 64 -3.29 13.11 -20.59
C LEU A 64 -4.38 13.95 -19.92
N LEU A 65 -4.18 15.28 -19.84
CA LEU A 65 -5.14 16.22 -19.27
C LEU A 65 -5.06 17.57 -19.99
N ASP A 66 -6.12 17.99 -20.68
CA ASP A 66 -6.12 19.22 -21.47
C ASP A 66 -6.09 20.49 -20.60
N ASN A 67 -6.98 20.55 -19.61
CA ASN A 67 -7.17 21.71 -18.75
C ASN A 67 -6.82 21.37 -17.30
N VAL A 68 -5.96 22.20 -16.70
CA VAL A 68 -5.70 22.17 -15.26
C VAL A 68 -6.41 23.37 -14.65
N GLY A 69 -7.44 23.11 -13.83
CA GLY A 69 -8.01 24.13 -12.97
C GLY A 69 -6.97 24.50 -11.90
N ASP A 70 -6.58 25.77 -11.87
CA ASP A 70 -5.73 26.35 -10.81
C ASP A 70 -6.63 27.12 -9.84
N ASP A 71 -7.60 26.40 -9.27
CA ASP A 71 -8.59 26.92 -8.33
C ASP A 71 -8.66 26.03 -7.08
N ASN A 72 -9.19 26.62 -6.01
CA ASN A 72 -9.24 25.97 -4.70
C ASN A 72 -10.13 24.72 -4.70
N GLU A 73 -11.20 24.69 -5.51
CA GLU A 73 -12.08 23.54 -5.67
C GLU A 73 -11.35 22.35 -6.30
N SER A 74 -10.51 22.60 -7.31
CA SER A 74 -9.66 21.61 -7.97
C SER A 74 -8.60 21.05 -7.02
N ASP A 75 -7.99 21.91 -6.20
CA ASP A 75 -7.05 21.49 -5.15
C ASP A 75 -7.73 20.60 -4.10
N ILE A 76 -8.93 20.98 -3.63
CA ILE A 76 -9.69 20.17 -2.67
C ILE A 76 -10.03 18.80 -3.26
N ASN A 77 -10.45 18.75 -4.53
CA ASN A 77 -10.74 17.48 -5.22
C ASN A 77 -9.50 16.59 -5.33
N PHE A 78 -8.35 17.16 -5.68
CA PHE A 78 -7.09 16.44 -5.76
C PHE A 78 -6.64 15.93 -4.38
N LEU A 79 -6.65 16.79 -3.36
CA LEU A 79 -6.28 16.43 -1.99
C LEU A 79 -7.21 15.36 -1.40
N MET A 80 -8.50 15.40 -1.71
CA MET A 80 -9.45 14.36 -1.29
C MET A 80 -9.14 13.02 -1.98
N SER A 81 -8.85 13.03 -3.28
CA SER A 81 -8.40 11.83 -4.01
C SER A 81 -7.12 11.24 -3.40
N MET A 82 -6.14 12.10 -3.09
CA MET A 82 -4.90 11.72 -2.41
C MET A 82 -5.15 11.16 -1.01
N ALA A 83 -6.05 11.76 -0.24
CA ALA A 83 -6.43 11.30 1.09
C ALA A 83 -7.07 9.90 1.04
N LEU A 84 -7.95 9.65 0.08
CA LEU A 84 -8.56 8.33 -0.13
C LEU A 84 -7.53 7.25 -0.46
N GLN A 85 -6.43 7.60 -1.15
CA GLN A 85 -5.37 6.64 -1.46
C GLN A 85 -4.38 6.45 -0.32
N LYS A 86 -3.93 7.54 0.31
CA LYS A 86 -2.84 7.53 1.28
C LYS A 86 -3.32 7.45 2.72
N ILE A 87 -4.26 8.31 3.12
CA ILE A 87 -4.75 8.38 4.52
C ILE A 87 -5.65 7.18 4.83
N ALA A 88 -6.58 6.82 3.94
CA ALA A 88 -7.47 5.69 4.17
C ALA A 88 -6.72 4.34 4.27
N PHE A 89 -5.51 4.25 3.71
CA PHE A 89 -4.67 3.07 3.81
C PHE A 89 -3.99 2.94 5.18
N LEU A 90 -3.60 4.03 5.84
CA LEU A 90 -2.75 3.99 7.06
C LEU A 90 -3.26 2.99 8.12
N PRO A 91 -4.56 2.97 8.47
CA PRO A 91 -5.03 2.03 9.49
C PRO A 91 -4.93 0.57 9.02
N PHE A 92 -5.12 0.30 7.72
CA PHE A 92 -4.91 -1.03 7.13
C PHE A 92 -3.44 -1.43 7.12
N GLY A 93 -2.55 -0.52 6.72
CA GLY A 93 -1.09 -0.69 6.78
C GLY A 93 -0.63 -1.14 8.16
N TYR A 94 -1.11 -0.44 9.19
CA TYR A 94 -0.74 -0.70 10.57
C TYR A 94 -1.31 -2.03 11.10
N LEU A 95 -2.59 -2.31 10.86
CA LEU A 95 -3.25 -3.46 11.49
C LEU A 95 -2.78 -4.82 10.96
N VAL A 96 -2.29 -4.90 9.72
CA VAL A 96 -1.90 -6.18 9.09
C VAL A 96 -0.73 -6.82 9.84
N ASP A 97 0.32 -6.05 10.11
CA ASP A 97 1.48 -6.58 10.85
C ASP A 97 1.21 -6.67 12.36
N GLN A 98 0.34 -5.82 12.94
CA GLN A 98 -0.16 -6.04 14.31
C GLN A 98 -0.81 -7.42 14.47
N TRP A 99 -1.66 -7.82 13.51
CA TRP A 99 -2.26 -9.14 13.49
C TRP A 99 -1.19 -10.24 13.35
N ARG A 100 -0.25 -10.10 12.40
CA ARG A 100 0.80 -11.11 12.18
C ARG A 100 1.73 -11.27 13.37
N TRP A 101 2.16 -10.17 13.98
CA TRP A 101 3.02 -10.22 15.17
C TRP A 101 2.32 -10.92 16.33
N ALA A 102 1.02 -10.69 16.51
CA ALA A 102 0.23 -11.37 17.53
C ALA A 102 -0.02 -12.86 17.20
N VAL A 103 -0.06 -13.24 15.92
CA VAL A 103 -0.03 -14.67 15.51
C VAL A 103 1.34 -15.29 15.83
N PHE A 104 2.44 -14.63 15.46
CA PHE A 104 3.79 -15.14 15.65
C PHE A 104 4.19 -15.27 17.12
N ASN A 105 3.71 -14.37 17.99
CA ASN A 105 3.97 -14.45 19.42
C ASN A 105 2.97 -15.35 20.18
N GLY A 106 2.01 -15.95 19.48
CA GLY A 106 1.04 -16.90 20.05
C GLY A 106 -0.18 -16.27 20.74
N SER A 107 -0.30 -14.94 20.79
CA SER A 107 -1.47 -14.26 21.37
C SER A 107 -2.75 -14.48 20.56
N ILE A 108 -2.64 -14.63 19.24
CA ILE A 108 -3.72 -15.05 18.36
C ILE A 108 -3.47 -16.50 17.95
N THR A 109 -4.42 -17.37 18.24
CA THR A 109 -4.35 -18.80 17.92
C THR A 109 -5.11 -19.10 16.64
N PRO A 110 -4.89 -20.27 16.00
CA PRO A 110 -5.65 -20.68 14.82
C PRO A 110 -7.17 -20.60 15.01
N ALA A 111 -7.67 -20.87 16.23
CA ALA A 111 -9.10 -20.80 16.55
C ALA A 111 -9.66 -19.36 16.53
N THR A 112 -8.81 -18.34 16.65
CA THR A 112 -9.20 -16.92 16.75
C THR A 112 -8.65 -16.04 15.63
N TYR A 113 -8.00 -16.62 14.61
CA TYR A 113 -7.43 -15.89 13.47
C TYR A 113 -8.40 -14.87 12.85
N ASN A 114 -9.58 -15.33 12.45
CA ASN A 114 -10.53 -14.48 11.75
C ASN A 114 -11.22 -13.48 12.69
N GLN A 115 -11.49 -13.90 13.93
CA GLN A 115 -12.10 -13.04 14.95
C GLN A 115 -11.21 -11.83 15.26
N GLU A 116 -9.94 -12.07 15.56
CA GLU A 116 -9.00 -11.00 15.91
C GLU A 116 -8.64 -10.13 14.70
N TRP A 117 -8.63 -10.71 13.48
CA TRP A 117 -8.52 -9.94 12.24
C TRP A 117 -9.65 -8.92 12.12
N TRP A 118 -10.91 -9.35 12.27
CA TRP A 118 -12.06 -8.44 12.16
C TRP A 118 -12.14 -7.45 13.31
N LYS A 119 -11.73 -7.83 14.53
CA LYS A 119 -11.62 -6.88 15.65
C LYS A 119 -10.64 -5.75 15.36
N LEU A 120 -9.50 -6.05 14.76
CA LEU A 120 -8.52 -5.04 14.32
C LEU A 120 -9.06 -4.19 13.17
N ARG A 121 -9.71 -4.80 12.17
CA ARG A 121 -10.37 -4.10 11.05
C ARG A 121 -11.42 -3.12 11.55
N THR A 122 -12.30 -3.55 12.47
CA THR A 122 -13.32 -2.68 13.08
C THR A 122 -12.67 -1.57 13.89
N ARG A 123 -11.67 -1.88 14.72
CA ARG A 123 -11.01 -0.89 15.58
C ARG A 123 -10.27 0.20 14.80
N TYR A 124 -9.53 -0.17 13.76
CA TYR A 124 -8.63 0.75 13.06
C TYR A 124 -9.26 1.36 11.81
N GLN A 125 -10.06 0.60 11.05
CA GLN A 125 -10.69 1.09 9.82
C GLN A 125 -12.17 1.45 9.98
N GLY A 126 -12.81 1.07 11.09
CA GLY A 126 -14.24 1.35 11.31
C GLY A 126 -15.17 0.54 10.40
N ILE A 127 -14.72 -0.61 9.88
CA ILE A 127 -15.48 -1.45 8.95
C ILE A 127 -15.76 -2.83 9.54
N VAL A 128 -16.89 -3.41 9.11
CA VAL A 128 -17.38 -4.72 9.55
C VAL A 128 -17.56 -5.66 8.35
N PRO A 129 -17.52 -6.98 8.55
CA PRO A 129 -17.80 -7.90 7.46
C PRO A 129 -19.27 -7.76 7.01
N PRO A 130 -19.56 -7.77 5.70
CA PRO A 130 -20.93 -7.58 5.19
C PRO A 130 -21.84 -8.79 5.45
N ILE A 131 -21.27 -9.96 5.75
CA ILE A 131 -22.00 -11.14 6.20
C ILE A 131 -21.25 -11.77 7.39
N PRO A 132 -21.96 -12.46 8.30
CA PRO A 132 -21.35 -13.15 9.43
C PRO A 132 -20.21 -14.08 8.98
N ARG A 133 -19.15 -14.12 9.78
CA ARG A 133 -17.97 -14.96 9.53
C ARG A 133 -17.99 -16.20 10.42
N ASN A 134 -17.56 -17.32 9.86
CA ASN A 134 -17.34 -18.56 10.58
C ASN A 134 -15.86 -18.68 10.96
N ASN A 135 -15.52 -18.39 12.21
CA ASN A 135 -14.14 -18.44 12.71
C ASN A 135 -13.44 -19.80 12.52
N ALA A 136 -14.20 -20.90 12.41
CA ALA A 136 -13.63 -22.24 12.22
C ALA A 136 -13.33 -22.58 10.76
N LYS A 137 -13.86 -21.83 9.79
CA LYS A 137 -13.73 -22.10 8.35
C LYS A 137 -13.11 -20.97 7.56
N ASP A 138 -13.33 -19.74 7.99
CA ASP A 138 -12.91 -18.55 7.27
C ASP A 138 -11.50 -18.12 7.69
N PHE A 139 -10.70 -17.75 6.69
CA PHE A 139 -9.37 -17.17 6.89
C PHE A 139 -9.21 -15.94 5.99
N ASP A 140 -9.99 -14.88 6.27
CA ASP A 140 -9.99 -13.63 5.52
C ASP A 140 -8.61 -12.94 5.42
N PRO A 141 -7.72 -12.95 6.45
CA PRO A 141 -6.37 -12.41 6.26
C PRO A 141 -5.61 -13.12 5.14
N GLY A 142 -5.87 -14.42 4.88
CA GLY A 142 -5.28 -15.17 3.77
C GLY A 142 -5.63 -14.65 2.38
N CYS A 143 -6.73 -13.89 2.26
CA CYS A 143 -7.14 -13.26 1.00
C CYS A 143 -6.33 -12.00 0.65
N LYS A 144 -5.45 -11.53 1.54
CA LYS A 144 -4.52 -10.42 1.26
C LYS A 144 -3.16 -10.97 0.89
N TYR A 145 -2.75 -10.84 -0.38
CA TYR A 145 -1.48 -11.34 -0.97
C TYR A 145 -0.27 -11.43 -0.04
N HIS A 146 0.00 -10.38 0.74
CA HIS A 146 1.20 -10.28 1.58
C HIS A 146 1.23 -11.31 2.72
N ILE A 147 0.05 -11.76 3.17
CA ILE A 147 -0.10 -12.78 4.22
C ILE A 147 0.38 -14.15 3.72
N PRO A 148 -0.22 -14.78 2.68
CA PRO A 148 0.25 -16.07 2.17
C PRO A 148 1.62 -15.99 1.49
N TYR A 149 2.00 -14.84 0.91
CA TYR A 149 3.32 -14.65 0.30
C TYR A 149 4.42 -14.26 1.31
N ASN A 150 4.10 -14.28 2.62
CA ASN A 150 5.01 -13.99 3.72
C ASN A 150 5.84 -12.71 3.56
N THR A 151 5.21 -11.64 3.08
CA THR A 151 5.88 -10.33 2.90
C THR A 151 5.51 -9.39 4.04
N PRO A 152 6.48 -8.80 4.77
CA PRO A 152 6.24 -7.76 5.78
C PRO A 152 5.33 -6.64 5.26
N TYR A 153 4.36 -6.20 6.07
CA TYR A 153 3.42 -5.13 5.67
C TYR A 153 3.77 -3.78 6.27
N ILE A 154 4.53 -3.75 7.38
CA ILE A 154 4.94 -2.54 8.09
C ILE A 154 5.76 -1.60 7.20
N ARG A 155 6.45 -2.12 6.18
CA ARG A 155 7.11 -1.32 5.13
C ARG A 155 6.16 -0.35 4.44
N SER A 156 4.89 -0.72 4.28
CA SER A 156 3.84 0.11 3.69
C SER A 156 3.15 1.01 4.73
N ALA A 157 3.47 0.91 6.01
CA ALA A 157 2.92 1.76 7.08
C ALA A 157 3.96 2.71 7.71
N SER A 158 5.24 2.45 7.48
CA SER A 158 6.38 3.26 7.96
C SER A 158 6.74 4.40 7.00
N ARG A 159 5.78 4.78 6.15
CA ARG A 159 5.90 5.81 5.10
C ARG A 159 5.28 7.12 5.56
#